data_AF-A0A4Z1KRY3-F1
#
_entry.id   AF-A0A4Z1KRY3-F1
#
_cell.length_a   1.000
_cell.length_b   1.000
_cell.length_c   1.000
_cell.angle_alpha   90.00
_cell.angle_beta   90.00
_cell.angle_gamma   90.00
#
_symmetry.space_group_name_H-M   'P 1'
#
loop_
_entity.id
_entity.type
_entity.pdbx_description
1 polymer ?
#
loop_
_entity_poly.entity_id
_entity_poly.type
_entity_poly.pdbx_seq_one_letter_code
_entity_poly.pdbx_strand_id
1 'polypeptide(L)'
;MATQESEDPVRMLVLETDSPHPDIKDEKGGYSDILNALFQDAGKEHDPPLKIETEMHYVVDDPENGHHGHVPQVSDVDSSINAILITGSMYDAHGDDPWIQQLLRFLRDLWIERRDMKFSGVCFGHQILSRTLGAKVEQEPSGKWELSHTEMDLTSVGQRLFQTKDKKLSLHQMHQDQVTIVPSASTTDLLSEDDNVENWASTEHTKIQGLYLRERLFTSQGHLGFDGDMVHLEIEMRVESGGIKDKEVAKNAKDSAHFRHDGLVVAGAILRFFHGDDRDIP
;
A
#
# COMPACT_ATOMS: atom_id res chain seq x y z
N MET A 1 -32.51 10.09 -11.92
CA MET A 1 -32.05 11.34 -11.27
C MET A 1 -30.55 11.36 -11.49
N ALA A 2 -29.99 12.44 -12.05
CA ALA A 2 -28.54 12.53 -12.21
C ALA A 2 -27.93 12.51 -10.80
N THR A 3 -27.11 11.50 -10.51
CA THR A 3 -26.28 11.46 -9.31
C THR A 3 -25.40 12.70 -9.33
N GLN A 4 -25.59 13.56 -8.33
CA GLN A 4 -24.76 14.75 -8.15
C GLN A 4 -23.39 14.22 -7.70
N GLU A 5 -22.40 14.23 -8.59
CA GLU A 5 -21.00 13.95 -8.23
C GLU A 5 -20.55 14.96 -7.17
N SER A 6 -19.69 14.54 -6.25
CA SER A 6 -18.99 15.47 -5.35
C SER A 6 -18.35 16.59 -6.18
N GLU A 7 -18.56 17.86 -5.80
CA GLU A 7 -17.99 19.00 -6.54
C GLU A 7 -16.46 19.04 -6.44
N ASP A 8 -15.88 18.50 -5.35
CA ASP A 8 -14.43 18.47 -5.13
C ASP A 8 -13.86 17.04 -5.32
N PRO A 9 -12.84 16.87 -6.18
CA PRO A 9 -12.20 15.59 -6.41
C PRO A 9 -11.30 15.18 -5.22
N VAL A 10 -11.19 13.86 -4.99
CA VAL A 10 -10.11 13.32 -4.15
C VAL A 10 -8.81 13.37 -4.96
N ARG A 11 -7.92 14.28 -4.57
CA ARG A 11 -6.61 14.49 -5.19
C ARG A 11 -5.53 13.77 -4.41
N MET A 12 -4.83 12.85 -5.06
CA MET A 12 -3.76 12.09 -4.43
C MET A 12 -2.46 12.14 -5.23
N LEU A 13 -1.35 12.32 -4.51
CA LEU A 13 0.00 12.11 -5.02
C LEU A 13 0.31 10.61 -4.93
N VAL A 14 0.64 9.99 -6.06
CA VAL A 14 1.05 8.59 -6.15
C VAL A 14 2.56 8.53 -6.32
N LEU A 15 3.26 8.04 -5.30
CA LEU A 15 4.70 7.79 -5.36
C LEU A 15 4.95 6.39 -5.90
N GLU A 16 5.43 6.33 -7.14
CA GLU A 16 5.79 5.09 -7.81
C GLU A 16 7.20 4.65 -7.44
N THR A 17 7.29 3.49 -6.79
CA THR A 17 8.50 2.96 -6.13
C THR A 17 9.10 1.76 -6.87
N ASP A 18 8.62 1.44 -8.06
CA ASP A 18 9.16 0.38 -8.93
C ASP A 18 8.55 0.46 -10.34
N SER A 19 9.06 -0.34 -11.28
CA SER A 19 8.45 -0.58 -12.58
C SER A 19 7.92 -2.02 -12.68
N PRO A 20 6.71 -2.24 -13.22
CA PRO A 20 6.22 -3.59 -13.49
C PRO A 20 7.10 -4.33 -14.50
N HIS A 21 6.93 -5.66 -14.57
CA HIS A 21 7.47 -6.48 -15.66
C HIS A 21 7.11 -5.87 -17.03
N PRO A 22 8.01 -5.88 -18.03
CA PRO A 22 7.76 -5.26 -19.34
C PRO A 22 6.44 -5.68 -19.99
N ASP A 23 6.09 -6.96 -19.93
CA ASP A 23 4.82 -7.46 -20.50
C ASP A 23 3.59 -6.84 -19.81
N ILE A 24 3.64 -6.65 -18.49
CA ILE A 24 2.57 -5.96 -17.74
C ILE A 24 2.56 -4.48 -18.10
N LYS A 25 3.74 -3.85 -18.21
CA LYS A 25 3.86 -2.43 -18.53
C LYS A 25 3.31 -2.10 -19.92
N ASP A 26 3.57 -2.96 -20.90
CA ASP A 26 3.09 -2.79 -22.27
C ASP A 26 1.57 -2.95 -22.38
N GLU A 27 0.95 -3.80 -21.55
CA GLU A 27 -0.50 -4.03 -21.55
C GLU A 27 -1.27 -3.03 -20.66
N LYS A 28 -0.77 -2.78 -19.44
CA LYS A 28 -1.51 -2.13 -18.33
C LYS A 28 -0.88 -0.81 -17.86
N GLY A 29 0.33 -0.47 -18.32
CA GLY A 29 1.06 0.72 -17.85
C GLY A 29 1.83 0.48 -16.54
N GLY A 30 2.22 1.56 -15.87
CA GLY A 30 2.92 1.52 -14.59
C GLY A 30 2.02 1.05 -13.43
N TYR A 31 2.62 0.87 -12.24
CA TYR A 31 1.84 0.56 -11.03
C TYR A 31 0.86 1.68 -10.68
N SER A 32 1.21 2.92 -11.01
CA SER A 32 0.35 4.09 -10.84
C SER A 32 -0.86 4.06 -11.78
N ASP A 33 -0.72 3.56 -13.00
CA ASP A 33 -1.84 3.41 -13.94
C ASP A 33 -2.82 2.36 -13.44
N ILE A 34 -2.30 1.23 -12.95
CA ILE A 34 -3.09 0.12 -12.37
C ILE A 34 -3.86 0.61 -11.13
N LEU A 35 -3.19 1.32 -10.22
CA LEU A 35 -3.84 1.87 -9.03
C LEU A 35 -4.84 2.96 -9.40
N ASN A 36 -4.51 3.86 -10.33
CA ASN A 36 -5.45 4.87 -10.81
C ASN A 36 -6.72 4.19 -11.34
N ALA A 37 -6.62 3.18 -12.22
CA ALA A 37 -7.78 2.45 -12.71
C ALA A 37 -8.64 1.87 -11.57
N LEU A 38 -7.99 1.22 -10.59
CA LEU A 38 -8.67 0.66 -9.42
C LEU A 38 -9.39 1.73 -8.58
N PHE A 39 -8.75 2.88 -8.34
CA PHE A 39 -9.36 3.97 -7.57
C PHE A 39 -10.47 4.68 -8.37
N GLN A 40 -10.36 4.78 -9.69
CA GLN A 40 -11.47 5.27 -10.53
C GLN A 40 -12.69 4.36 -10.42
N ASP A 41 -12.50 3.04 -10.38
CA ASP A 41 -13.60 2.09 -10.17
C ASP A 41 -14.18 2.18 -8.77
N ALA A 42 -13.33 2.27 -7.74
CA ALA A 42 -13.78 2.51 -6.36
C ALA A 42 -14.55 3.84 -6.20
N GLY A 43 -14.14 4.88 -6.92
CA GLY A 43 -14.82 6.18 -6.94
C GLY A 43 -16.21 6.12 -7.57
N LYS A 44 -16.41 5.28 -8.60
CA LYS A 44 -17.73 5.03 -9.20
C LYS A 44 -18.66 4.25 -8.27
N GLU A 45 -18.12 3.35 -7.44
CA GLU A 45 -18.89 2.56 -6.47
C GLU A 45 -19.20 3.32 -5.18
N HIS A 46 -18.54 4.46 -4.94
CA HIS A 46 -18.82 5.33 -3.81
C HIS A 46 -20.22 5.99 -3.92
N ASP A 47 -20.85 6.30 -2.78
CA ASP A 47 -22.14 7.00 -2.73
C ASP A 47 -22.05 8.27 -1.86
N PRO A 48 -22.17 9.48 -2.44
CA PRO A 48 -22.25 9.75 -3.88
C PRO A 48 -20.93 9.42 -4.60
N PRO A 49 -20.92 9.19 -5.92
CA PRO A 49 -19.69 8.94 -6.66
C PRO A 49 -18.64 10.04 -6.46
N LEU A 50 -17.38 9.62 -6.32
CA LEU A 50 -16.24 10.50 -6.10
C LEU A 50 -15.39 10.60 -7.36
N LYS A 51 -15.06 11.83 -7.74
CA LYS A 51 -14.08 12.09 -8.80
C LYS A 51 -12.67 11.89 -8.24
N ILE A 52 -11.85 11.13 -8.96
CA ILE A 52 -10.48 10.82 -8.56
C ILE A 52 -9.49 11.52 -9.49
N GLU A 53 -8.52 12.21 -8.91
CA GLU A 53 -7.41 12.84 -9.62
C GLU A 53 -6.09 12.35 -9.00
N THR A 54 -5.26 11.69 -9.81
CA THR A 54 -3.95 11.17 -9.40
C THR A 54 -2.84 11.97 -10.04
N GLU A 55 -1.88 12.43 -9.24
CA GLU A 55 -0.60 12.97 -9.72
C GLU A 55 0.48 11.91 -9.47
N MET A 56 1.09 11.38 -10.54
CA MET A 56 2.13 10.36 -10.40
C MET A 56 3.51 10.99 -10.33
N HIS A 57 4.35 10.48 -9.43
CA HIS A 57 5.76 10.84 -9.31
C HIS A 57 6.64 9.61 -9.08
N TYR A 58 7.63 9.39 -9.95
CA TYR A 58 8.55 8.26 -9.88
C TYR A 58 9.76 8.57 -8.99
N VAL A 59 9.94 7.80 -7.90
CA VAL A 59 10.92 8.13 -6.84
C VAL A 59 12.22 7.32 -6.85
N VAL A 60 12.27 6.22 -7.62
CA VAL A 60 13.41 5.29 -7.60
C VAL A 60 14.59 5.86 -8.38
N ASP A 61 15.67 6.22 -7.69
CA ASP A 61 16.96 6.57 -8.28
C ASP A 61 17.93 5.41 -8.07
N ASP A 62 18.04 4.55 -9.08
CA ASP A 62 18.95 3.41 -9.13
C ASP A 62 19.56 3.30 -10.54
N PRO A 63 20.60 4.11 -10.82
CA PRO A 63 21.25 4.15 -12.12
C PRO A 63 21.88 2.82 -12.57
N GLU A 64 22.22 1.93 -11.63
CA GLU A 64 22.83 0.64 -11.96
C GLU A 64 21.83 -0.29 -12.67
N ASN A 65 20.55 -0.15 -12.33
CA ASN A 65 19.44 -0.87 -12.96
C ASN A 65 18.66 -0.01 -13.97
N GLY A 66 19.18 1.19 -14.31
CA GLY A 66 18.59 2.07 -15.34
C GLY A 66 17.38 2.88 -14.86
N HIS A 67 17.20 3.02 -13.55
CA HIS A 67 16.14 3.82 -12.94
C HIS A 67 16.66 5.22 -12.58
N HIS A 68 15.93 6.25 -13.00
CA HIS A 68 16.35 7.66 -12.89
C HIS A 68 15.21 8.55 -12.35
N GLY A 69 14.58 8.14 -11.26
CA GLY A 69 13.60 8.92 -10.52
C GLY A 69 14.24 9.92 -9.56
N HIS A 70 13.42 10.56 -8.74
CA HIS A 70 13.90 11.41 -7.65
C HIS A 70 12.83 11.58 -6.58
N VAL A 71 13.24 11.67 -5.31
CA VAL A 71 12.33 11.96 -4.21
C VAL A 71 12.01 13.47 -4.21
N PRO A 72 10.74 13.88 -4.18
CA PRO A 72 10.36 15.30 -4.15
C PRO A 72 10.70 15.95 -2.80
N GLN A 73 10.65 17.28 -2.73
CA GLN A 73 10.63 18.03 -1.48
C GLN A 73 9.18 18.31 -1.05
N VAL A 74 8.95 18.61 0.23
CA VAL A 74 7.61 18.96 0.73
C VAL A 74 7.03 20.17 -0.02
N SER A 75 7.87 21.13 -0.40
CA SER A 75 7.47 22.31 -1.19
C SER A 75 7.00 22.00 -2.60
N ASP A 76 7.35 20.83 -3.14
CA ASP A 76 6.97 20.42 -4.49
C ASP A 76 5.55 19.83 -4.51
N VAL A 77 5.01 19.43 -3.34
CA VAL A 77 3.67 18.88 -3.21
C VAL A 77 2.63 20.01 -3.28
N ASP A 78 1.75 19.95 -4.28
CA ASP A 78 0.66 20.92 -4.43
C ASP A 78 -0.18 21.01 -3.14
N SER A 79 -0.45 22.24 -2.70
CA SER A 79 -1.23 22.50 -1.48
C SER A 79 -2.67 21.96 -1.52
N SER A 80 -3.21 21.71 -2.70
CA SER A 80 -4.53 21.09 -2.92
C SER A 80 -4.53 19.57 -2.79
N ILE A 81 -3.35 18.93 -2.75
CA ILE A 81 -3.21 17.50 -2.49
C ILE A 81 -3.11 17.27 -1.00
N ASN A 82 -4.03 16.46 -0.46
CA ASN A 82 -4.09 16.07 0.95
C ASN A 82 -4.10 14.55 1.13
N ALA A 83 -3.84 13.78 0.06
CA ALA A 83 -3.68 12.34 0.08
C ALA A 83 -2.37 11.95 -0.61
N ILE A 84 -1.66 10.99 -0.04
CA ILE A 84 -0.50 10.36 -0.67
C ILE A 84 -0.67 8.84 -0.66
N LEU A 85 -0.34 8.21 -1.79
CA LEU A 85 -0.37 6.76 -1.97
C LEU A 85 1.00 6.29 -2.46
N ILE A 86 1.59 5.31 -1.75
CA ILE A 86 2.90 4.75 -2.09
C ILE A 86 2.73 3.33 -2.62
N THR A 87 3.29 3.04 -3.79
CA THR A 87 3.16 1.73 -4.45
C THR A 87 4.01 0.65 -3.78
N GLY A 88 3.77 -0.60 -4.20
CA GLY A 88 4.66 -1.72 -3.90
C GLY A 88 5.98 -1.63 -4.68
N SER A 89 6.98 -2.41 -4.26
CA SER A 89 8.31 -2.42 -4.85
C SER A 89 9.01 -3.75 -4.62
N MET A 90 9.91 -4.13 -5.53
CA MET A 90 10.90 -5.20 -5.34
C MET A 90 12.06 -4.81 -4.43
N TYR A 91 12.27 -3.51 -4.18
CA TYR A 91 13.32 -3.03 -3.29
C TYR A 91 12.98 -3.33 -1.83
N ASP A 92 14.01 -3.52 -1.01
CA ASP A 92 13.87 -3.76 0.42
C ASP A 92 13.53 -2.45 1.15
N ALA A 93 12.31 -2.31 1.67
CA ALA A 93 11.88 -1.10 2.41
C ALA A 93 12.72 -0.83 3.67
N HIS A 94 13.38 -1.87 4.18
CA HIS A 94 14.30 -1.82 5.32
C HIS A 94 15.76 -1.58 4.91
N GLY A 95 16.06 -1.53 3.61
CA GLY A 95 17.38 -1.29 3.06
C GLY A 95 17.91 0.13 3.24
N ASP A 96 19.15 0.32 2.79
CA ASP A 96 19.93 1.56 2.93
C ASP A 96 20.18 2.28 1.59
N ASP A 97 19.44 1.92 0.54
CA ASP A 97 19.55 2.57 -0.76
C ASP A 97 19.37 4.09 -0.63
N PRO A 98 20.20 4.91 -1.30
CA PRO A 98 20.17 6.36 -1.12
C PRO A 98 18.81 6.99 -1.36
N TRP A 99 18.03 6.49 -2.33
CA TRP A 99 16.69 6.99 -2.62
C TRP A 99 15.67 6.60 -1.53
N ILE A 100 15.79 5.42 -0.92
CA ILE A 100 14.95 4.99 0.22
C ILE A 100 15.21 5.88 1.43
N GLN A 101 16.48 6.19 1.71
CA GLN A 101 16.84 7.10 2.80
C GLN A 101 16.34 8.53 2.55
N GLN A 102 16.33 8.98 1.29
CA GLN A 102 15.72 10.25 0.90
C GLN A 102 14.20 10.21 1.08
N LEU A 103 13.54 9.12 0.68
CA LEU A 103 12.10 8.93 0.82
C LEU A 103 11.67 8.96 2.28
N LEU A 104 12.40 8.30 3.19
CA LEU A 104 12.13 8.35 4.63
C LEU A 104 12.19 9.78 5.19
N ARG A 105 13.18 10.58 4.77
CA ARG A 105 13.28 11.99 5.18
C ARG A 105 12.11 12.79 4.65
N PHE A 106 11.79 12.66 3.36
CA PHE A 106 10.64 13.32 2.75
C PHE A 106 9.33 12.96 3.46
N LEU A 107 9.07 11.68 3.75
CA LEU A 107 7.84 11.24 4.42
C LEU A 107 7.76 11.76 5.86
N ARG A 108 8.90 11.80 6.58
CA ARG A 108 8.98 12.40 7.91
C ARG A 108 8.66 13.89 7.87
N ASP A 109 9.28 14.64 6.96
CA ASP A 109 9.09 16.08 6.84
C ASP A 109 7.65 16.38 6.43
N LEU A 110 7.10 15.65 5.45
CA LEU A 110 5.71 15.76 5.02
C LEU A 110 4.73 15.45 6.17
N TRP A 111 5.01 14.43 6.98
CA TRP A 111 4.18 14.09 8.16
C TRP A 111 4.12 15.24 9.17
N ILE A 112 5.23 15.94 9.39
CA ILE A 112 5.34 17.05 10.35
C ILE A 112 4.69 18.32 9.78
N GLU A 113 5.05 18.68 8.55
CA GLU A 113 4.70 19.96 7.94
C GLU A 113 3.26 20.00 7.40
N ARG A 114 2.73 18.86 6.94
CA ARG A 114 1.37 18.73 6.38
C ARG A 114 0.48 17.89 7.30
N ARG A 115 -0.04 18.53 8.37
CA ARG A 115 -0.96 17.89 9.32
C ARG A 115 -2.31 17.50 8.71
N ASP A 116 -2.65 18.09 7.57
CA ASP A 116 -3.80 17.78 6.74
C ASP A 116 -3.61 16.57 5.80
N MET A 117 -2.36 16.14 5.58
CA MET A 117 -2.04 15.03 4.69
C MET A 117 -2.44 13.67 5.29
N LYS A 118 -3.03 12.82 4.45
CA LYS A 118 -3.41 11.43 4.72
C LYS A 118 -2.51 10.47 3.95
N PHE A 119 -1.97 9.46 4.63
CA PHE A 119 -0.94 8.58 4.08
C PHE A 119 -1.48 7.16 3.87
N SER A 120 -1.32 6.64 2.65
CA SER A 120 -1.59 5.25 2.32
C SER A 120 -0.43 4.62 1.57
N GLY A 121 -0.31 3.30 1.67
CA GLY A 121 0.75 2.56 0.99
C GLY A 121 0.45 1.08 0.93
N VAL A 122 0.93 0.46 -0.15
CA VAL A 122 0.72 -0.95 -0.47
C VAL A 122 2.05 -1.70 -0.45
N CYS A 123 2.13 -2.84 0.23
CA CYS A 123 3.34 -3.68 0.33
C CYS A 123 4.58 -2.88 0.79
N PHE A 124 5.53 -2.56 -0.09
CA PHE A 124 6.63 -1.61 0.19
C PHE A 124 6.13 -0.29 0.79
N GLY A 125 5.04 0.27 0.24
CA GLY A 125 4.42 1.49 0.76
C GLY A 125 3.93 1.35 2.20
N HIS A 126 3.36 0.19 2.56
CA HIS A 126 2.99 -0.11 3.94
C HIS A 126 4.21 -0.17 4.85
N GLN A 127 5.26 -0.84 4.39
CA GLN A 127 6.50 -1.01 5.15
C GLN A 127 7.25 0.31 5.35
N ILE A 128 7.41 1.13 4.31
CA ILE A 128 8.16 2.39 4.38
C ILE A 128 7.45 3.44 5.23
N LEU A 129 6.11 3.51 5.16
CA LEU A 129 5.32 4.37 6.05
C LEU A 129 5.42 3.90 7.49
N SER A 130 5.35 2.59 7.73
CA SER A 130 5.53 2.01 9.07
C SER A 130 6.94 2.32 9.62
N ARG A 131 7.99 2.15 8.81
CA ARG A 131 9.38 2.49 9.15
C ARG A 131 9.54 3.98 9.46
N THR A 132 8.89 4.85 8.70
CA THR A 132 8.86 6.29 8.96
C THR A 132 8.30 6.59 10.36
N LEU A 133 7.28 5.85 10.78
CA LEU A 133 6.67 5.94 12.11
C LEU A 133 7.41 5.08 13.18
N GLY A 134 8.65 4.67 12.90
CA GLY A 134 9.49 3.97 13.87
C GLY A 134 9.17 2.50 14.08
N ALA A 135 8.30 1.89 13.27
CA ALA A 135 8.15 0.44 13.29
C ALA A 135 9.40 -0.25 12.75
N LYS A 136 9.63 -1.46 13.26
CA LYS A 136 10.63 -2.37 12.72
C LYS A 136 10.07 -3.08 11.49
N VAL A 137 10.84 -3.01 10.39
CA VAL A 137 10.61 -3.76 9.15
C VAL A 137 11.77 -4.71 8.96
N GLU A 138 11.48 -5.98 8.71
CA GLU A 138 12.50 -7.00 8.50
C GLU A 138 11.96 -8.17 7.67
N GLN A 139 12.85 -8.93 7.05
CA GLN A 139 12.52 -10.20 6.43
C GLN A 139 11.94 -11.19 7.45
N GLU A 140 11.00 -12.03 7.01
CA GLU A 140 10.55 -13.17 7.79
C GLU A 140 11.75 -14.07 8.15
N PRO A 141 11.97 -14.41 9.44
CA PRO A 141 13.20 -15.08 9.90
C PRO A 141 13.51 -16.43 9.26
N SER A 142 12.50 -17.19 8.82
CA SER A 142 12.69 -18.46 8.12
C SER A 142 12.89 -18.30 6.61
N GLY A 143 12.77 -17.08 6.10
CA GLY A 143 12.81 -16.76 4.68
C GLY A 143 11.56 -17.21 3.92
N LYS A 144 10.46 -17.44 4.63
CA LYS A 144 9.19 -17.85 4.03
C LYS A 144 8.53 -16.63 3.38
N TRP A 145 7.88 -16.89 2.25
CA TRP A 145 7.08 -15.91 1.53
C TRP A 145 5.61 -16.09 1.84
N GLU A 146 4.88 -14.97 1.88
CA GLU A 146 3.43 -14.93 1.76
C GLU A 146 3.08 -14.51 0.34
N LEU A 147 2.40 -15.39 -0.40
CA LEU A 147 2.23 -15.29 -1.85
C LEU A 147 0.79 -15.49 -2.26
N SER A 148 0.38 -14.75 -3.30
CA SER A 148 -0.89 -14.90 -4.00
C SER A 148 -2.08 -14.81 -3.05
N HIS A 149 -3.21 -15.40 -3.43
CA HIS A 149 -4.49 -15.28 -2.73
C HIS A 149 -4.38 -15.80 -1.30
N THR A 150 -4.40 -14.86 -0.35
CA THR A 150 -4.26 -15.11 1.09
C THR A 150 -5.47 -14.55 1.82
N GLU A 151 -6.12 -15.42 2.58
CA GLU A 151 -7.21 -15.05 3.47
C GLU A 151 -6.65 -14.55 4.81
N MET A 152 -7.07 -13.36 5.23
CA MET A 152 -6.61 -12.70 6.44
C MET A 152 -7.75 -12.57 7.45
N ASP A 153 -7.45 -12.74 8.73
CA ASP A 153 -8.40 -12.54 9.82
C ASP A 153 -8.50 -11.05 10.16
N LEU A 154 -9.71 -10.49 10.01
CA LEU A 154 -10.01 -9.09 10.30
C LEU A 154 -10.11 -8.86 11.81
N THR A 155 -9.51 -7.76 12.27
CA THR A 155 -9.79 -7.23 13.61
C THR A 155 -11.15 -6.51 13.62
N SER A 156 -11.56 -6.01 14.79
CA SER A 156 -12.79 -5.20 14.87
C SER A 156 -12.68 -3.89 14.09
N VAL A 157 -11.50 -3.27 14.01
CA VAL A 157 -11.29 -2.07 13.19
C VAL A 157 -11.34 -2.42 11.71
N GLY A 158 -10.76 -3.56 11.28
CA GLY A 158 -10.86 -4.02 9.90
C GLY A 158 -12.30 -4.25 9.43
N GLN A 159 -13.13 -4.92 10.24
CA GLN A 159 -14.55 -5.08 9.93
C GLN A 159 -15.28 -3.75 9.74
N ARG A 160 -14.95 -2.72 10.55
CA ARG A 160 -15.52 -1.38 10.40
C ARG A 160 -15.03 -0.69 9.13
N LEU A 161 -13.72 -0.69 8.86
CA LEU A 161 -13.11 -0.08 7.69
C LEU A 161 -13.70 -0.62 6.39
N PHE A 162 -13.89 -1.94 6.32
CA PHE A 162 -14.43 -2.63 5.15
C PHE A 162 -15.95 -2.77 5.17
N GLN A 163 -16.64 -2.20 6.17
CA GLN A 163 -18.10 -2.21 6.30
C GLN A 163 -18.70 -3.62 6.17
N THR A 164 -18.01 -4.63 6.70
CA THR A 164 -18.37 -6.05 6.57
C THR A 164 -18.66 -6.70 7.91
N LYS A 165 -19.50 -7.73 7.88
CA LYS A 165 -19.73 -8.65 9.01
C LYS A 165 -18.86 -9.89 8.94
N ASP A 166 -18.19 -10.10 7.81
CA ASP A 166 -17.25 -11.20 7.65
C ASP A 166 -16.03 -10.95 8.51
N LYS A 167 -15.47 -12.04 9.06
CA LYS A 167 -14.27 -11.97 9.89
C LYS A 167 -13.00 -12.08 9.06
N LYS A 168 -13.14 -12.18 7.74
CA LYS A 168 -12.07 -12.56 6.82
C LYS A 168 -12.17 -11.71 5.57
N LEU A 169 -11.01 -11.42 4.99
CA LEU A 169 -10.84 -10.70 3.73
C LEU A 169 -9.65 -11.31 3.00
N SER A 170 -9.72 -11.41 1.67
CA SER A 170 -8.65 -12.01 0.86
C SER A 170 -7.96 -10.98 -0.01
N LEU A 171 -6.62 -10.98 -0.02
CA LEU A 171 -5.79 -10.18 -0.93
C LEU A 171 -4.69 -11.04 -1.55
N HIS A 172 -4.16 -10.59 -2.70
CA HIS A 172 -2.92 -11.15 -3.20
C HIS A 172 -1.73 -10.61 -2.40
N GLN A 173 -0.89 -11.51 -1.91
CA GLN A 173 0.35 -11.20 -1.20
C GLN A 173 1.56 -11.44 -2.11
N MET A 174 2.64 -10.69 -1.93
CA MET A 174 3.89 -10.88 -2.66
C MET A 174 5.04 -10.31 -1.83
N HIS A 175 5.32 -10.93 -0.68
CA HIS A 175 6.37 -10.40 0.20
C HIS A 175 7.02 -11.47 1.08
N GLN A 176 8.26 -11.18 1.44
CA GLN A 176 9.01 -11.84 2.52
C GLN A 176 9.21 -10.89 3.70
N ASP A 177 9.28 -9.58 3.42
CA ASP A 177 9.40 -8.51 4.41
C ASP A 177 8.10 -8.31 5.19
N GLN A 178 8.21 -7.98 6.47
CA GLN A 178 7.09 -7.73 7.35
C GLN A 178 7.36 -6.59 8.33
N VAL A 179 6.29 -5.87 8.66
CA VAL A 179 6.26 -4.98 9.83
C VAL A 179 6.03 -5.84 11.07
N THR A 180 6.91 -5.74 12.06
CA THR A 180 6.86 -6.61 13.26
C THR A 180 6.39 -5.89 14.52
N ILE A 181 6.30 -4.56 14.49
CA ILE A 181 5.87 -3.73 15.61
C ILE A 181 4.86 -2.70 15.11
N VAL A 182 3.72 -2.58 15.79
CA VAL A 182 2.78 -1.49 15.54
C VAL A 182 3.39 -0.17 16.06
N PRO A 183 3.51 0.89 15.24
CA PRO A 183 4.01 2.19 15.66
C PRO A 183 3.25 2.77 16.87
N SER A 184 3.96 3.44 17.77
CA SER A 184 3.39 4.19 18.90
C SER A 184 4.32 5.33 19.34
N ALA A 185 3.91 6.14 20.31
CA ALA A 185 4.76 7.15 20.96
C ALA A 185 6.06 6.57 21.57
N SER A 186 6.09 5.26 21.86
CA SER A 186 7.29 4.58 22.37
C SER A 186 8.31 4.23 21.28
N THR A 187 7.92 4.21 20.01
CA THR A 187 8.78 3.84 18.88
C THR A 187 9.22 5.03 18.04
N THR A 188 8.55 6.19 18.16
CA THR A 188 8.82 7.38 17.36
C THR A 188 8.40 8.66 18.08
N ASP A 189 9.01 9.79 17.73
CA ASP A 189 8.62 11.13 18.14
C ASP A 189 7.53 11.75 17.22
N LEU A 190 7.14 11.03 16.17
CA LEU A 190 6.11 11.47 15.22
C LEU A 190 4.68 11.19 15.68
N LEU A 191 4.53 10.40 16.74
CA LEU A 191 3.27 9.99 17.36
C LEU A 191 3.26 10.43 18.82
N SER A 192 2.10 10.88 19.28
CA SER A 192 1.80 11.22 20.66
C SER A 192 1.15 10.05 21.39
N GLU A 193 1.06 10.12 22.72
CA GLU A 193 0.39 9.10 23.54
C GLU A 193 -1.11 8.96 23.22
N ASP A 194 -1.70 9.98 22.59
CA ASP A 194 -3.11 9.98 22.16
C ASP A 194 -3.29 9.34 20.77
N ASP A 195 -2.20 9.11 20.01
CA ASP A 195 -2.25 8.47 18.70
C ASP A 195 -2.33 6.95 18.85
N ASN A 196 -3.50 6.39 18.51
CA ASN A 196 -3.76 4.96 18.55
C ASN A 196 -3.65 4.35 17.14
N VAL A 197 -2.50 3.75 16.82
CA VAL A 197 -2.33 3.01 15.57
C VAL A 197 -2.88 1.60 15.75
N GLU A 198 -3.89 1.22 14.98
CA GLU A 198 -4.51 -0.09 15.04
C GLU A 198 -4.10 -0.96 13.84
N ASN A 199 -3.92 -2.26 14.09
CA ASN A 199 -3.80 -3.24 13.02
C ASN A 199 -5.20 -3.70 12.56
N TRP A 200 -5.46 -3.72 11.26
CA TRP A 200 -6.79 -4.09 10.74
C TRP A 200 -6.93 -5.56 10.33
N ALA A 201 -5.84 -6.29 10.10
CA ALA A 201 -5.88 -7.74 9.88
C ALA A 201 -4.57 -8.46 10.23
N SER A 202 -4.65 -9.77 10.37
CA SER A 202 -3.49 -10.64 10.61
C SER A 202 -3.64 -11.96 9.85
N THR A 203 -2.52 -12.65 9.68
CA THR A 203 -2.45 -14.03 9.19
C THR A 203 -1.58 -14.87 10.12
N GLU A 204 -1.48 -16.17 9.84
CA GLU A 204 -0.51 -17.01 10.51
C GLU A 204 0.93 -16.53 10.24
N HIS A 205 1.22 -16.14 9.00
CA HIS A 205 2.54 -15.69 8.53
C HIS A 205 2.88 -14.29 9.02
N THR A 206 2.04 -13.31 8.70
CA THR A 206 2.28 -11.89 8.91
C THR A 206 1.26 -11.32 9.90
N LYS A 207 1.74 -10.83 11.04
CA LYS A 207 0.86 -10.35 12.13
C LYS A 207 0.28 -8.97 11.90
N ILE A 208 0.96 -8.13 11.13
CA ILE A 208 0.51 -6.78 10.80
C ILE A 208 0.27 -6.75 9.29
N GLN A 209 -0.97 -7.01 8.87
CA GLN A 209 -1.35 -6.95 7.44
C GLN A 209 -1.72 -5.54 7.00
N GLY A 210 -1.95 -4.63 7.95
CA GLY A 210 -2.03 -3.21 7.64
C GLY A 210 -2.45 -2.38 8.83
N LEU A 211 -2.11 -1.10 8.76
CA LEU A 211 -2.25 -0.16 9.87
C LEU A 211 -3.27 0.92 9.55
N TYR A 212 -3.99 1.34 10.57
CA TYR A 212 -4.91 2.46 10.54
C TYR A 212 -4.60 3.42 11.70
N LEU A 213 -4.49 4.71 11.38
CA LEU A 213 -4.52 5.81 12.32
C LEU A 213 -5.50 6.83 11.76
N ARG A 214 -6.58 7.07 12.48
CA ARG A 214 -7.67 7.95 12.07
C ARG A 214 -7.15 9.28 11.51
N GLU A 215 -7.66 9.66 10.34
CA GLU A 215 -7.31 10.88 9.59
C GLU A 215 -5.83 11.02 9.19
N ARG A 216 -4.97 10.01 9.40
CA ARG A 216 -3.52 10.14 9.18
C ARG A 216 -2.89 8.99 8.40
N LEU A 217 -3.24 7.74 8.69
CA LEU A 217 -2.60 6.57 8.06
C LEU A 217 -3.61 5.48 7.74
N PHE A 218 -3.56 4.92 6.54
CA PHE A 218 -4.21 3.65 6.21
C PHE A 218 -3.35 2.87 5.20
N THR A 219 -2.69 1.80 5.64
CA THR A 219 -1.78 1.01 4.81
C THR A 219 -2.22 -0.45 4.66
N SER A 220 -1.76 -1.13 3.62
CA SER A 220 -2.02 -2.55 3.35
C SER A 220 -0.77 -3.28 2.91
N GLN A 221 -0.45 -4.41 3.53
CA GLN A 221 0.65 -5.29 3.09
C GLN A 221 0.27 -6.02 1.79
N GLY A 222 -1.01 -6.40 1.64
CA GLY A 222 -1.53 -7.07 0.46
C GLY A 222 -1.79 -6.12 -0.71
N HIS A 223 -1.61 -6.62 -1.93
CA HIS A 223 -1.76 -5.90 -3.18
C HIS A 223 -3.23 -5.79 -3.59
N LEU A 224 -3.64 -4.56 -3.93
CA LEU A 224 -5.04 -4.22 -4.21
C LEU A 224 -5.42 -4.41 -5.68
N GLY A 225 -4.46 -4.24 -6.58
CA GLY A 225 -4.69 -4.23 -8.04
C GLY A 225 -3.98 -5.37 -8.78
N PHE A 226 -3.43 -6.36 -8.09
CA PHE A 226 -2.79 -7.51 -8.73
C PHE A 226 -3.86 -8.43 -9.30
N ASP A 227 -3.74 -8.76 -10.59
CA ASP A 227 -4.52 -9.84 -11.21
C ASP A 227 -3.69 -11.13 -11.30
N GLY A 228 -4.32 -12.19 -11.82
CA GLY A 228 -3.68 -13.49 -11.93
C GLY A 228 -2.41 -13.47 -12.76
N ASP A 229 -2.36 -12.72 -13.87
CA ASP A 229 -1.21 -12.68 -14.77
C ASP A 229 -0.03 -11.97 -14.10
N MET A 230 -0.30 -10.86 -13.41
CA MET A 230 0.70 -10.18 -12.60
C MET A 230 1.27 -11.10 -11.53
N VAL A 231 0.42 -11.81 -10.77
CA VAL A 231 0.88 -12.74 -9.73
C VAL A 231 1.77 -13.84 -10.31
N HIS A 232 1.42 -14.40 -11.48
CA HIS A 232 2.24 -15.42 -12.14
C HIS A 232 3.62 -14.90 -12.52
N LEU A 233 3.69 -13.76 -13.21
CA LEU A 233 4.95 -13.14 -13.66
C LEU A 233 5.82 -12.76 -12.48
N GLU A 234 5.23 -12.17 -11.44
CA GLU A 234 5.95 -11.76 -10.24
C GLU A 234 6.55 -13.00 -9.55
N ILE A 235 5.80 -14.10 -9.39
CA ILE A 235 6.34 -15.36 -8.84
C ILE A 235 7.48 -15.89 -9.72
N GLU A 236 7.36 -15.86 -11.05
CA GLU A 236 8.40 -16.33 -11.96
C GLU A 236 9.70 -15.56 -11.78
N MET A 237 9.63 -14.24 -11.80
CA MET A 237 10.79 -13.38 -11.58
C MET A 237 11.50 -13.69 -10.25
N ARG A 238 10.74 -13.95 -9.16
CA ARG A 238 11.33 -14.25 -7.84
C ARG A 238 11.90 -15.67 -7.77
N VAL A 239 11.36 -16.63 -8.52
CA VAL A 239 11.96 -17.96 -8.64
C VAL A 239 13.26 -17.88 -9.45
N GLU A 240 13.27 -17.13 -10.55
CA GLU A 240 14.44 -16.97 -11.42
C GLU A 240 15.58 -16.20 -10.74
N SER A 241 15.27 -15.16 -9.97
CA SER A 241 16.26 -14.42 -9.17
C SER A 241 16.78 -15.20 -7.96
N GLY A 242 16.13 -16.32 -7.61
CA GLY A 242 16.47 -17.15 -6.45
C GLY A 242 15.92 -16.65 -5.11
N GLY A 243 15.02 -15.66 -5.13
CA GLY A 243 14.30 -15.18 -3.95
C GLY A 243 13.33 -16.22 -3.39
N ILE A 244 12.52 -16.85 -4.26
CA ILE A 244 11.65 -17.98 -3.89
C ILE A 244 12.36 -19.29 -4.23
N LYS A 245 12.82 -19.99 -3.19
CA LYS A 245 13.54 -21.27 -3.34
C LYS A 245 12.63 -22.49 -3.27
N ASP A 246 11.51 -22.37 -2.58
CA ASP A 246 10.52 -23.44 -2.44
C ASP A 246 9.60 -23.48 -3.67
N LYS A 247 9.83 -24.47 -4.53
CA LYS A 247 9.09 -24.65 -5.78
C LYS A 247 7.64 -25.08 -5.56
N GLU A 248 7.34 -25.79 -4.47
CA GLU A 248 5.96 -26.18 -4.17
C GLU A 248 5.16 -24.97 -3.68
N VAL A 249 5.78 -24.10 -2.86
CA VAL A 249 5.16 -22.82 -2.47
C VAL A 249 4.90 -21.95 -3.69
N ALA A 250 5.88 -21.79 -4.60
CA ALA A 250 5.70 -21.04 -5.84
C ALA A 250 4.56 -21.60 -6.70
N LYS A 251 4.50 -22.93 -6.86
CA LYS A 251 3.46 -23.60 -7.64
C LYS A 251 2.07 -23.41 -7.03
N ASN A 252 1.92 -23.65 -5.72
CA ASN A 252 0.64 -23.48 -5.04
C ASN A 252 0.13 -22.04 -5.12
N ALA A 253 1.04 -21.06 -5.06
CA ALA A 253 0.69 -19.64 -5.20
C ALA A 253 0.21 -19.31 -6.63
N LYS A 254 0.82 -19.87 -7.67
CA LYS A 254 0.33 -19.75 -9.06
C LYS A 254 -1.05 -20.40 -9.23
N ASP A 255 -1.24 -21.59 -8.65
CA ASP A 255 -2.51 -22.32 -8.71
C ASP A 255 -3.67 -21.50 -8.10
N SER A 256 -3.41 -20.63 -7.11
CA SER A 256 -4.44 -19.76 -6.49
C SER A 256 -4.53 -18.34 -7.08
N ALA A 257 -3.67 -17.97 -8.04
CA ALA A 257 -3.60 -16.61 -8.59
C ALA A 257 -4.87 -16.14 -9.30
N HIS A 258 -5.69 -17.07 -9.79
CA HIS A 258 -6.95 -16.78 -10.46
C HIS A 258 -8.14 -16.60 -9.49
N PHE A 259 -7.94 -16.80 -8.19
CA PHE A 259 -9.00 -16.63 -7.20
C PHE A 259 -9.36 -15.16 -7.03
N ARG A 260 -10.65 -14.89 -6.91
CA ARG A 260 -11.15 -13.54 -6.65
C ARG A 260 -10.66 -13.06 -5.28
N HIS A 261 -10.12 -11.85 -5.24
CA HIS A 261 -9.72 -11.16 -4.02
C HIS A 261 -10.55 -9.88 -3.81
N ASP A 262 -10.37 -9.22 -2.66
CA ASP A 262 -11.15 -8.08 -2.18
C ASP A 262 -10.43 -6.73 -2.41
N GLY A 263 -9.60 -6.65 -3.43
CA GLY A 263 -8.77 -5.46 -3.70
C GLY A 263 -9.57 -4.17 -3.88
N LEU A 264 -10.70 -4.26 -4.59
CA LEU A 264 -11.63 -3.14 -4.77
C LEU A 264 -12.30 -2.69 -3.46
N VAL A 265 -12.58 -3.62 -2.54
CA VAL A 265 -13.15 -3.31 -1.21
C VAL A 265 -12.16 -2.49 -0.39
N VAL A 266 -10.88 -2.88 -0.41
CA VAL A 266 -9.81 -2.17 0.30
C VAL A 266 -9.52 -0.81 -0.35
N ALA A 267 -9.50 -0.73 -1.69
CA ALA A 267 -9.37 0.54 -2.40
C ALA A 267 -10.53 1.51 -2.08
N GLY A 268 -11.77 1.02 -2.03
CA GLY A 268 -12.92 1.80 -1.60
C GLY A 268 -12.82 2.29 -0.15
N ALA A 269 -12.24 1.48 0.75
CA ALA A 269 -11.98 1.88 2.12
C ALA A 269 -10.89 2.96 2.23
N ILE A 270 -9.80 2.84 1.47
CA ILE A 270 -8.75 3.88 1.39
C ILE A 270 -9.33 5.17 0.80
N LEU A 271 -10.23 5.07 -0.18
CA LEU A 271 -10.87 6.24 -0.76
C LEU A 271 -11.77 6.96 0.24
N ARG A 272 -12.59 6.23 1.00
CA ARG A 272 -13.36 6.78 2.13
C ARG A 272 -12.46 7.44 3.16
N PHE A 273 -11.31 6.84 3.46
CA PHE A 273 -10.30 7.43 4.33
C PHE A 273 -9.77 8.75 3.78
N PHE A 274 -9.37 8.82 2.50
CA PHE A 274 -8.93 10.05 1.87
C PHE A 274 -10.01 11.14 1.86
N HIS A 275 -11.25 10.78 1.54
CA HIS A 275 -12.40 11.68 1.56
C HIS A 275 -12.77 12.14 2.99
N GLY A 276 -12.58 11.27 4.00
CA GLY A 276 -12.89 11.53 5.41
C GLY A 276 -14.24 10.98 5.88
N ASP A 277 -14.76 9.95 5.20
CA ASP A 277 -16.03 9.29 5.55
C ASP A 277 -15.88 8.26 6.68
N ASP A 278 -14.66 7.99 7.13
CA ASP A 278 -14.30 7.02 8.15
C ASP A 278 -14.01 7.65 9.53
N ARG A 279 -14.33 8.93 9.71
CA ARG A 279 -14.05 9.69 10.95
C ARG A 279 -14.72 9.13 12.22
N ASP A 280 -15.77 8.31 12.05
CA ASP A 280 -16.48 7.62 13.12
C ASP A 280 -15.79 6.31 13.54
N ILE A 281 -14.85 5.81 12.75
CA ILE A 281 -13.99 4.69 13.10
C ILE A 281 -12.94 5.21 14.09
N PRO A 282 -12.87 4.65 15.31
CA PRO A 282 -12.03 5.15 16.40
C PRO A 282 -10.54 5.23 16.04
#